data_AF-A0A952ARU0-F1
#
_entry.id   AF-A0A952ARU0-F1
#
_cell.length_a   1.000
_cell.length_b   1.000
_cell.length_c   1.000
_cell.angle_alpha   90.00
_cell.angle_beta   90.00
_cell.angle_gamma   90.00
#
_symmetry.space_group_name_H-M   'P 1'
#
loop_
_entity.id
_entity.type
_entity.pdbx_description
1 polymer ?
#
loop_
_entity_poly.entity_id
_entity_poly.type
_entity_poly.pdbx_seq_one_letter_code
_entity_poly.pdbx_strand_id
1 'polypeptide(L)' 'MGTIGWPELLIILLVVLLVFGVGRIARVGGELGKGVAAFRDGLKEGQKSGDEEARKKSDSTDDPAA' A
#
# COMPACT_ATOMS: atom_id res chain seq x y z
N MET A 1 14.45 -33.04 0.57
CA MET A 1 13.24 -32.49 1.22
C MET A 1 12.56 -31.61 0.20
N GLY A 2 11.44 -32.05 -0.37
CA GLY A 2 10.82 -31.40 -1.53
C GLY A 2 10.36 -29.99 -1.20
N THR A 3 10.91 -29.00 -1.89
CA THR A 3 10.42 -27.63 -1.85
C THR A 3 9.09 -27.61 -2.58
N ILE A 4 8.02 -27.18 -1.91
CA ILE A 4 6.75 -26.86 -2.58
C ILE A 4 7.10 -25.87 -3.68
N GLY A 5 6.98 -26.32 -4.93
CA GLY A 5 7.29 -25.53 -6.10
C GLY A 5 6.12 -24.63 -6.46
N TRP A 6 6.39 -23.73 -7.40
CA TRP A 6 5.35 -22.95 -8.08
C TRP A 6 4.19 -23.81 -8.62
N PRO A 7 4.41 -25.03 -9.18
CA PRO A 7 3.31 -25.86 -9.68
C PRO A 7 2.34 -26.34 -8.59
N GLU A 8 2.84 -26.79 -7.44
CA GLU A 8 2.01 -27.26 -6.33
C GLU A 8 1.17 -26.12 -5.75
N LEU A 9 1.74 -24.92 -5.63
CA LEU A 9 1.01 -23.75 -5.15
C LEU A 9 -0.12 -23.34 -6.11
N LEU A 10 0.08 -23.46 -7.42
CA LEU A 10 -0.96 -23.20 -8.43
C LEU A 10 -2.12 -24.20 -8.32
N ILE A 11 -1.83 -25.48 -8.07
CA ILE A 11 -2.87 -26.50 -7.87
C ILE A 11 -3.70 -26.19 -6.62
N ILE A 12 -3.05 -25.85 -5.51
CA ILE A 12 -3.73 -25.46 -4.27
C ILE A 12 -4.59 -24.22 -4.50
N LEU A 13 -4.04 -23.20 -5.18
CA LEU A 13 -4.77 -21.99 -5.53
C LEU A 13 -6.02 -22.30 -6.36
N LEU A 14 -5.93 -23.22 -7.33
CA LEU A 14 -7.05 -23.63 -8.14
C LEU A 14 -8.16 -24.29 -7.30
N VAL A 15 -7.81 -25.18 -6.36
CA VAL A 15 -8.78 -25.81 -5.45
C VAL A 15 -9.48 -24.76 -4.57
N VAL A 16 -8.72 -23.82 -4.00
CA VAL A 16 -9.27 -22.70 -3.22
C VAL A 16 -10.23 -21.87 -4.09
N LEU A 17 -9.86 -21.60 -5.34
CA LEU A 17 -10.69 -20.83 -6.27
C LEU A 17 -12.00 -21.55 -6.62
N LEU A 18 -12.00 -22.89 -6.70
CA LEU A 18 -13.21 -23.69 -6.93
C LEU A 18 -14.12 -23.72 -5.70
N VAL A 19 -13.57 -23.84 -4.49
CA VAL A 19 -14.35 -23.88 -3.23
C VAL A 19 -14.95 -22.52 -2.91
N PHE A 20 -14.15 -21.46 -2.99
CA PHE A 20 -14.60 -20.11 -2.63
C PHE A 20 -15.25 -19.37 -3.81
N GLY A 21 -14.90 -19.72 -5.04
CA GLY A 21 -15.34 -19.04 -6.25
C GLY A 21 -14.55 -17.76 -6.55
N VAL A 22 -14.33 -17.46 -7.85
CA VAL A 22 -13.65 -16.24 -8.32
C VAL A 22 -14.33 -14.95 -7.85
N GLY A 23 -15.67 -14.93 -7.80
CA GLY A 23 -16.43 -13.74 -7.43
C GLY A 23 -16.29 -13.36 -5.95
N ARG A 24 -16.21 -14.34 -5.05
CA ARG A 24 -16.04 -14.09 -3.61
C ARG A 24 -14.64 -13.58 -3.31
N ILE A 25 -13.61 -14.18 -3.92
CA ILE A 25 -12.22 -13.72 -3.79
C ILE A 25 -12.06 -12.31 -4.36
N ALA A 26 -12.61 -12.02 -5.55
CA ALA A 26 -12.52 -10.69 -6.16
C ALA A 26 -13.21 -9.61 -5.32
N ARG A 27 -14.36 -9.93 -4.71
CA ARG A 27 -15.09 -9.00 -3.84
C ARG A 27 -14.28 -8.66 -2.57
N VAL A 28 -13.80 -9.68 -1.87
CA VAL A 28 -12.98 -9.50 -0.65
C VAL A 28 -11.66 -8.80 -0.99
N GLY A 29 -10.97 -9.23 -2.05
CA GLY A 29 -9.74 -8.62 -2.51
C GLY A 29 -9.93 -7.15 -2.95
N GLY A 30 -11.07 -6.81 -3.56
CA GLY A 30 -11.40 -5.44 -3.93
C GLY A 30 -11.62 -4.52 -2.72
N GLU A 31 -12.28 -5.01 -1.67
CA GLU A 31 -12.48 -4.27 -0.41
C GLU A 31 -11.15 -4.07 0.33
N LEU A 32 -10.33 -5.12 0.44
CA LEU A 32 -8.99 -5.03 1.03
C LEU A 32 -8.05 -4.14 0.21
N GLY A 33 -8.10 -4.25 -1.12
CA GLY A 33 -7.26 -3.47 -2.03
C GLY A 33 -7.50 -1.97 -1.91
N LYS A 34 -8.76 -1.54 -1.73
CA LYS A 34 -9.10 -0.13 -1.48
C LYS A 34 -8.53 0.36 -0.15
N GLY A 35 -8.60 -0.46 0.90
CA GLY A 35 -8.00 -0.13 2.21
C GLY A 35 -6.48 0.01 2.13
N VAL A 36 -5.81 -0.93 1.46
CA VAL A 36 -4.36 -0.88 1.25
C VAL A 36 -3.96 0.30 0.36
N ALA A 37 -4.75 0.65 -0.65
CA ALA A 37 -4.52 1.82 -1.50
C ALA A 37 -4.59 3.12 -0.68
N ALA A 38 -5.68 3.31 0.09
CA ALA A 38 -5.82 4.47 0.97
C ALA A 38 -4.70 4.56 2.02
N PHE A 39 -4.26 3.42 2.56
CA PHE A 39 -3.13 3.36 3.48
C PHE A 39 -1.82 3.79 2.81
N ARG A 40 -1.54 3.29 1.59
CA ARG A 40 -0.36 3.70 0.82
C ARG A 40 -0.39 5.19 0.48
N ASP A 41 -1.55 5.73 0.14
CA ASP A 41 -1.70 7.14 -0.22
C ASP A 41 -1.52 8.03 1.02
N GLY A 42 -2.09 7.66 2.17
CA GLY A 42 -1.87 8.36 3.44
C GLY A 42 -0.40 8.38 3.90
N LEU A 43 0.33 7.28 3.69
CA LEU A 43 1.78 7.24 3.98
C LEU A 43 2.58 8.18 3.07
N LYS A 44 2.21 8.29 1.79
CA LYS A 44 2.86 9.21 0.84
C LYS A 44 2.55 10.67 1.15
N GLU A 45 1.31 10.99 1.50
CA GLU A 45 0.90 12.34 1.93
C GLU A 45 1.67 12.76 3.17
N GLY A 46 1.78 11.87 4.18
CA GLY A 46 2.56 12.13 5.39
C GLY A 46 4.05 12.33 5.15
N GLN A 47 4.65 11.62 4.19
CA GLN A 47 6.04 11.87 3.77
C GLN A 47 6.18 13.22 3.06
N LYS A 48 5.21 13.61 2.23
CA LYS A 48 5.25 14.87 1.48
C LYS A 48 5.02 16.10 2.37
N SER A 49 4.14 16.01 3.37
CA SER A 49 3.90 17.09 4.34
C SER A 49 5.12 17.33 5.24
N GLY A 50 5.90 16.30 5.57
CA GLY A 50 7.15 16.45 6.33
C GLY A 50 8.23 17.25 5.60
N ASP A 51 8.27 17.17 4.26
CA ASP A 51 9.19 17.94 3.42
C ASP A 51 8.73 19.40 3.17
N GLU A 52 7.42 19.65 3.11
CA GLU A 52 6.88 21.01 2.92
C GLU A 52 6.92 21.86 4.21
N GLU A 53 6.70 21.27 5.40
CA GLU A 53 6.87 21.98 6.69
C GLU A 53 8.32 22.39 6.95
N ALA A 54 9.30 21.61 6.49
CA ALA A 54 10.72 21.94 6.61
C ALA A 54 11.12 23.15 5.75
N ARG A 55 10.47 23.37 4.60
CA ARG A 55 10.77 24.51 3.71
C ARG A 55 10.11 25.82 4.15
N LYS A 56 8.95 25.78 4.81
CA LYS A 56 8.26 27.00 5.26
C LYS A 56 8.89 27.67 6.49
N LYS A 57 9.72 26.95 7.26
CA LYS A 57 10.37 27.50 8.46
C LYS A 57 11.69 28.22 8.18
N SER A 58 12.20 28.17 6.94
CA SER A 58 13.51 28.74 6.58
C SER A 58 13.43 30.10 5.87
N ASP A 59 12.22 30.65 5.63
CA ASP A 59 11.99 31.87 4.84
C ASP A 59 11.47 33.05 5.70
N SER A 60 11.65 33.01 7.02
CA SER A 60 11.20 34.08 7.93
C SER A 60 12.26 34.49 8.97
N THR A 61 13.55 34.32 8.67
CA THR A 61 14.65 34.76 9.54
C THR A 61 15.78 35.42 8.75
N ASP A 62 15.45 36.29 7.79
CA ASP A 62 16.42 37.17 7.13
C ASP A 62 15.85 38.60 7.00
N ASP A 63 15.50 39.24 8.12
CA ASP A 63 15.54 40.71 8.33
C ASP A 63 15.35 40.94 9.85
N PRO A 64 16.37 41.38 10.61
CA PRO A 64 16.68 42.82 10.64
C PRO A 64 18.14 43.19 10.98
N ALA A 65 18.75 44.07 10.18
CA ALA A 65 19.78 45.04 10.59
C ALA A 65 19.95 46.04 9.43
N ALA A 66 19.35 47.23 9.49
CA ALA A 66 19.81 48.41 10.24
C ALA A 66 21.24 48.83 9.86
#